data_AF-A0A1T2X1K0-F1
#
_entry.id   AF-A0A1T2X1K0-F1
#
_cell.length_a   1.000
_cell.length_b   1.000
_cell.length_c   1.000
_cell.angle_alpha   90.00
_cell.angle_beta   90.00
_cell.angle_gamma   90.00
#
_symmetry.space_group_name_H-M   'P 1'
#
loop_
_entity.id
_entity.type
_entity.pdbx_description
1 polymer ?
#
loop_
_entity_poly.entity_id
_entity_poly.type
_entity_poly.pdbx_seq_one_letter_code
_entity_poly.pdbx_strand_id
1 'polypeptide(L)'
;MRSIRNTWKYLSIFIGMTVVLVFVAALCISSYYGYAFSTVSFYLSLFVLVIGIFFSMEGRSFGNRFVVPGNSFDAVNATLELERESQDIKNQGPVKYVLENRIMKFKQKPFAFIISGLISLAITYFIS
;
A
#
# COMPACT_ATOMS: atom_id res chain seq x y z
N MET A 1 -2.75 4.01 26.12
CA MET A 1 -3.96 4.36 25.32
C MET A 1 -3.93 5.76 24.67
N ARG A 2 -3.33 6.80 25.26
CA ARG A 2 -3.23 8.15 24.63
C ARG A 2 -2.46 8.18 23.30
N SER A 3 -1.36 7.42 23.19
CA SER A 3 -0.50 7.39 21.99
C SER A 3 -1.25 6.89 20.74
N ILE A 4 -1.97 5.78 20.85
CA ILE A 4 -2.75 5.18 19.73
C ILE A 4 -3.79 6.17 19.20
N ARG A 5 -4.50 6.88 20.09
CA ARG A 5 -5.54 7.86 19.70
C ARG A 5 -4.98 9.01 18.86
N ASN A 6 -3.75 9.44 19.13
CA ASN A 6 -3.11 10.49 18.35
C ASN A 6 -2.70 9.98 16.95
N THR A 7 -2.22 8.74 16.85
CA THR A 7 -1.88 8.12 15.56
C THR A 7 -3.09 8.06 14.62
N TRP A 8 -4.26 7.67 15.13
CA TRP A 8 -5.51 7.64 14.34
C TRP A 8 -5.97 9.04 13.89
N LYS A 9 -5.78 10.07 14.73
CA LYS A 9 -6.08 11.47 14.35
C LYS A 9 -5.21 11.95 13.20
N TYR A 10 -3.89 11.70 13.27
CA TYR A 10 -2.98 12.09 12.18
C TYR A 10 -3.29 11.32 10.89
N LEU A 11 -3.67 10.04 11.00
CA LEU A 11 -4.09 9.24 9.85
C LEU A 11 -5.37 9.80 9.20
N SER A 12 -6.40 10.16 9.99
CA SER A 12 -7.62 10.74 9.44
C SER A 12 -7.39 12.10 8.78
N ILE A 13 -6.53 12.93 9.36
CA ILE A 13 -6.15 14.23 8.76
C ILE A 13 -5.41 14.00 7.44
N PHE A 14 -4.48 13.04 7.40
CA PHE A 14 -3.75 12.71 6.18
C PHE A 14 -4.67 12.21 5.06
N ILE A 15 -5.65 11.35 5.37
CA ILE A 15 -6.67 10.88 4.43
C ILE A 15 -7.46 12.06 3.88
N GLY A 16 -7.98 12.93 4.76
CA GLY A 16 -8.73 14.12 4.35
C GLY A 16 -7.92 15.04 3.43
N MET A 17 -6.66 15.33 3.79
CA MET A 17 -5.76 16.15 2.98
C MET A 17 -5.47 15.54 1.61
N THR A 18 -5.28 14.22 1.52
CA THR A 18 -5.05 13.55 0.23
C THR A 18 -6.28 13.61 -0.67
N VAL A 19 -7.48 13.42 -0.11
CA VAL A 19 -8.73 13.57 -0.87
C VAL A 19 -8.87 14.99 -1.41
N VAL A 20 -8.64 16.01 -0.58
CA VAL A 20 -8.70 17.42 -1.01
C VAL A 20 -7.69 17.71 -2.12
N LEU A 21 -6.45 17.23 -1.98
CA LEU A 21 -5.41 17.41 -3.00
C LEU A 21 -5.79 16.77 -4.34
N VAL A 22 -6.42 15.60 -4.33
CA VAL A 22 -6.93 14.94 -5.54
C VAL A 22 -7.93 15.82 -6.27
N PHE A 23 -8.89 16.40 -5.55
CA PHE A 23 -9.91 17.25 -6.17
C PHE A 23 -9.36 18.61 -6.63
N VAL A 24 -8.44 19.21 -5.88
CA VAL A 24 -7.76 20.45 -6.31
C VAL A 24 -6.95 20.20 -7.58
N ALA A 25 -6.18 19.11 -7.63
CA ALA A 25 -5.44 18.73 -8.83
C ALA A 25 -6.38 18.46 -10.02
N ALA A 26 -7.51 17.79 -9.78
CA ALA A 26 -8.51 17.55 -10.82
C ALA A 26 -9.13 18.85 -11.35
N LEU A 27 -9.41 19.84 -10.49
CA LEU A 27 -9.90 21.16 -10.89
C LEU A 27 -8.87 21.90 -11.73
N CYS A 28 -7.59 21.91 -11.32
CA CYS A 28 -6.53 22.55 -12.09
C CYS A 28 -6.38 21.93 -13.48
N ILE A 29 -6.33 20.60 -13.58
CA ILE A 29 -6.16 19.91 -14.87
C ILE A 29 -7.41 20.10 -15.75
N SER A 30 -8.62 20.00 -15.18
CA SER A 30 -9.87 20.22 -15.91
C SER A 30 -9.97 21.64 -16.46
N SER A 31 -9.64 22.65 -15.65
CA SER A 31 -9.68 24.05 -16.08
C SER A 31 -8.62 24.39 -17.14
N TYR A 32 -7.42 23.82 -17.02
CA TYR A 32 -6.32 24.13 -17.93
C TYR A 32 -6.47 23.43 -19.29
N TYR A 33 -6.90 22.17 -19.30
CA TYR A 33 -7.00 21.37 -20.52
C TYR A 33 -8.43 21.27 -21.10
N GLY A 34 -9.44 21.79 -20.39
CA GLY A 34 -10.84 21.74 -20.82
C GLY A 34 -11.48 20.35 -20.73
N TYR A 35 -10.85 19.39 -20.03
CA TYR A 35 -11.42 18.07 -19.82
C TYR A 35 -12.57 18.10 -18.80
N ALA A 36 -13.53 17.18 -18.96
CA ALA A 36 -14.60 17.01 -17.99
C ALA A 36 -14.02 16.67 -16.61
N PHE A 37 -14.46 17.40 -15.59
CA PHE A 37 -13.97 17.25 -14.21
C PHE A 37 -14.12 15.82 -13.69
N SER A 38 -15.26 15.17 -13.96
CA SER A 38 -15.55 13.79 -13.55
C SER A 38 -14.55 12.78 -14.13
N THR A 39 -14.14 12.96 -15.38
CA THR A 39 -13.15 12.10 -16.04
C THR A 39 -11.77 12.26 -15.41
N VAL A 40 -11.35 13.51 -15.17
CA VAL A 40 -10.04 13.80 -14.58
C VAL A 40 -9.96 13.34 -13.12
N SER A 41 -11.02 13.59 -12.33
CA SER A 41 -11.07 13.16 -10.93
C SER A 41 -11.10 11.63 -10.82
N PHE A 42 -11.74 10.93 -11.76
CA PHE A 42 -11.73 9.47 -11.81
C PHE A 42 -10.32 8.93 -12.01
N TYR A 43 -9.59 9.41 -13.02
CA TYR A 43 -8.23 8.94 -13.30
C TYR A 43 -7.26 9.25 -12.15
N LEU A 44 -7.33 10.45 -11.57
CA LEU A 44 -6.51 10.81 -10.41
C LEU A 44 -6.80 9.94 -9.19
N SER A 45 -8.07 9.67 -8.91
CA SER A 45 -8.48 8.83 -7.78
C SER A 45 -8.02 7.38 -7.97
N LEU A 46 -8.14 6.86 -9.19
CA LEU A 46 -7.65 5.53 -9.55
C LEU A 46 -6.12 5.43 -9.42
N PHE A 47 -5.39 6.46 -9.85
CA PHE A 47 -3.93 6.52 -9.71
C PHE A 47 -3.49 6.48 -8.24
N VAL A 48 -4.12 7.27 -7.38
CA VAL A 48 -3.84 7.26 -5.92
C VAL A 48 -4.13 5.90 -5.30
N LEU A 49 -5.22 5.25 -5.71
CA LEU A 49 -5.59 3.93 -5.24
C LEU A 49 -4.54 2.87 -5.64
N VAL A 50 -4.11 2.88 -6.90
CA VAL A 50 -3.08 1.94 -7.40
C VAL A 50 -1.75 2.14 -6.67
N ILE A 51 -1.35 3.39 -6.42
CA ILE A 51 -0.17 3.71 -5.61
C ILE A 51 -0.29 3.14 -4.20
N GLY A 52 -1.45 3.32 -3.56
CA GLY A 52 -1.73 2.76 -2.24
C GLY A 52 -1.61 1.24 -2.21
N ILE A 53 -2.16 0.56 -3.22
CA ILE A 53 -2.06 -0.90 -3.37
C ILE A 53 -0.60 -1.31 -3.56
N PHE A 54 0.12 -0.68 -4.48
CA PHE A 54 1.53 -1.00 -4.77
C PHE A 54 2.41 -0.89 -3.52
N PHE A 55 2.32 0.22 -2.79
CA PHE A 55 3.07 0.39 -1.53
C PHE A 55 2.56 -0.50 -0.39
N SER A 56 1.32 -0.98 -0.44
CA SER A 56 0.82 -1.98 0.51
C SER A 56 1.41 -3.37 0.27
N MET A 57 1.80 -3.66 -0.98
CA MET A 57 2.45 -4.90 -1.39
C MET A 57 3.96 -4.88 -1.14
N GLU A 58 4.56 -3.70 -1.05
CA GLU A 58 5.98 -3.52 -0.72
C GLU A 58 6.29 -4.01 0.71
N GLY A 59 6.91 -5.19 0.81
CA GLY A 59 7.21 -5.89 2.06
C GLY A 59 6.21 -7.00 2.41
N ARG A 60 5.16 -7.20 1.61
CA ARG A 60 4.38 -8.45 1.57
C ARG A 60 4.97 -9.36 0.50
N SER A 61 6.18 -9.84 0.73
CA SER A 61 6.56 -11.11 0.12
C SER A 61 5.66 -12.17 0.75
N PHE A 62 4.63 -12.59 0.03
CA PHE A 62 4.10 -13.93 0.23
C PHE A 62 5.23 -14.90 -0.10
N GLY A 63 6.12 -15.20 0.85
CA GLY A 63 7.02 -16.38 0.89
C GLY A 63 7.75 -16.79 -0.39
N ASN A 64 7.85 -15.95 -1.40
CA ASN A 64 8.37 -16.32 -2.70
C ASN A 64 8.76 -15.02 -3.38
N ARG A 65 10.07 -14.84 -3.53
CA ARG A 65 10.62 -14.04 -4.61
C ARG A 65 9.87 -14.50 -5.87
N PHE A 66 9.45 -13.57 -6.73
CA PHE A 66 8.96 -13.93 -8.05
C PHE A 66 10.05 -14.78 -8.74
N VAL A 67 9.92 -16.10 -8.65
CA VAL A 67 10.75 -17.04 -9.38
C VAL A 67 10.40 -16.80 -10.83
N VAL A 68 11.31 -16.16 -11.56
CA VAL A 68 11.23 -16.06 -13.01
C VAL A 68 11.18 -17.50 -13.54
N PRO A 69 10.09 -17.94 -14.20
CA PRO A 69 9.99 -19.31 -14.67
C PRO A 69 11.01 -19.51 -15.78
N GLY A 70 12.10 -20.23 -15.50
CA GLY A 70 13.11 -20.56 -16.51
C GLY A 70 14.50 -20.91 -15.97
N ASN A 71 14.85 -20.54 -14.74
CA ASN A 71 16.19 -20.74 -14.21
C ASN A 71 16.20 -21.78 -13.08
N SER A 72 16.43 -23.05 -13.43
CA SER A 72 16.51 -24.17 -12.48
C SER A 72 17.60 -23.99 -11.41
N PHE A 73 18.63 -23.20 -11.71
CA PHE A 73 19.69 -22.83 -10.76
C PHE A 73 19.18 -21.90 -9.64
N ASP A 74 18.26 -20.97 -9.95
CA ASP A 74 17.68 -20.07 -8.94
C ASP A 74 16.70 -20.81 -8.02
N ALA A 75 16.02 -21.85 -8.51
CA ALA A 75 15.11 -22.66 -7.70
C ALA A 75 15.87 -23.46 -6.63
N VAL A 76 17.04 -24.04 -6.97
CA VAL A 76 17.88 -24.77 -6.01
C VAL A 76 18.49 -23.81 -4.98
N ASN A 77 19.00 -22.66 -5.42
CA ASN A 77 19.52 -21.64 -4.50
C ASN A 77 18.42 -21.08 -3.60
N ALA A 78 17.20 -20.90 -4.10
CA ALA A 78 16.04 -20.50 -3.30
C ALA A 78 15.70 -21.55 -2.24
N THR A 79 15.72 -22.85 -2.56
CA THR A 79 15.50 -23.89 -1.54
C THR A 79 16.59 -23.91 -0.47
N LEU A 80 17.84 -23.67 -0.86
CA LEU A 80 19.00 -23.65 0.05
C LEU A 80 18.99 -22.39 0.96
N GLU A 81 18.56 -21.24 0.44
CA GLU A 81 18.35 -20.03 1.22
C GLU A 81 17.17 -20.17 2.18
N LEU A 82 16.05 -20.77 1.73
CA LEU A 82 14.90 -21.05 2.58
C LEU A 82 15.23 -22.02 3.71
N GLU A 83 16.10 -23.01 3.46
CA GLU A 83 16.54 -23.95 4.48
C GLU A 83 17.46 -23.27 5.50
N ARG A 84 18.34 -22.35 5.07
CA ARG A 84 19.14 -21.51 5.97
C ARG A 84 18.27 -20.56 6.81
N GLU A 85 17.31 -19.88 6.19
CA GLU A 85 16.34 -19.04 6.91
C GLU A 85 15.53 -19.86 7.90
N SER A 86 15.10 -21.07 7.54
CA SER A 86 14.38 -22.01 8.43
C SER A 86 15.23 -22.45 9.62
N GLN A 87 16.53 -22.70 9.42
CA GLN A 87 17.47 -23.00 10.51
C GLN A 87 17.72 -21.79 11.41
N ASP A 88 17.87 -20.59 10.84
CA ASP A 88 18.00 -19.36 11.61
C ASP A 88 16.74 -19.06 12.43
N ILE A 89 15.55 -19.32 11.89
CA ILE A 89 14.27 -19.20 12.60
C ILE A 89 14.19 -20.21 13.76
N LYS A 90 14.63 -21.46 13.55
CA LYS A 90 14.73 -22.48 14.60
C LYS A 90 15.71 -22.05 15.71
N ASN A 91 16.85 -21.48 15.33
CA ASN A 91 17.89 -21.03 16.27
C ASN A 91 17.49 -19.78 17.06
N GLN A 92 16.68 -18.89 16.46
CA GLN A 92 16.18 -17.68 17.10
C GLN A 92 15.00 -17.94 18.07
N GLY A 93 14.43 -19.14 18.04
CA GLY A 93 13.33 -19.56 18.88
C GLY A 93 11.97 -18.97 18.45
N PRO A 94 10.86 -19.65 18.80
CA PRO A 94 9.52 -19.27 18.34
C PRO A 94 9.10 -17.87 18.81
N VAL A 95 9.65 -17.38 19.92
CA VAL A 95 9.31 -16.07 20.47
C VAL A 95 9.86 -14.92 19.62
N LYS A 96 11.11 -15.02 19.14
CA LYS A 96 11.74 -13.95 18.36
C LYS A 96 11.15 -13.88 16.95
N TYR A 97 10.91 -15.04 16.32
CA TYR A 97 10.19 -15.12 15.05
C TYR A 97 8.77 -14.59 15.15
N VAL A 98 8.02 -14.94 16.21
CA VAL A 98 6.69 -14.39 16.43
C VAL A 98 6.75 -12.90 16.74
N LEU A 99 7.73 -12.38 17.48
CA LEU A 99 7.87 -10.93 17.70
C LEU A 99 8.19 -10.16 16.42
N GLU A 100 9.03 -10.71 15.54
CA GLU A 100 9.41 -10.08 14.27
C GLU A 100 8.31 -10.21 13.19
N ASN A 101 7.62 -11.37 13.08
CA ASN A 101 6.57 -11.61 12.08
C ASN A 101 5.14 -11.31 12.53
N ARG A 102 4.81 -11.30 13.84
CA ARG A 102 3.48 -10.86 14.33
C ARG A 102 3.27 -9.37 14.08
N ILE A 103 4.35 -8.63 13.85
CA ILE A 103 4.33 -7.29 13.30
C ILE A 103 4.81 -7.36 11.84
N MET A 104 4.04 -8.03 10.96
CA MET A 104 3.86 -7.46 9.63
C MET A 104 3.36 -6.04 9.87
N LYS A 105 4.29 -5.07 9.98
CA LYS A 105 4.02 -3.67 10.30
C LYS A 105 3.05 -3.20 9.24
N PHE A 106 1.76 -3.18 9.58
CA PHE A 106 0.72 -2.59 8.75
C PHE A 106 1.18 -1.16 8.48
N LYS A 107 1.73 -0.94 7.29
CA LYS A 107 2.26 0.37 6.91
C LYS A 107 1.02 1.27 6.84
N GLN A 108 0.92 2.20 7.79
CA GLN A 108 -0.25 3.08 7.93
C GLN A 108 -0.43 3.99 6.71
N LYS A 109 0.68 4.38 6.07
CA LYS A 109 0.70 5.27 4.89
C LYS A 109 0.02 4.65 3.64
N PRO A 110 0.40 3.45 3.15
CA PRO A 110 -0.28 2.83 2.01
C PRO A 110 -1.75 2.53 2.28
N PHE A 111 -2.08 2.14 3.52
CA PHE A 111 -3.49 1.96 3.89
C PHE A 111 -4.29 3.25 3.79
N ALA A 112 -3.71 4.38 4.22
CA ALA A 112 -4.35 5.68 4.08
C ALA A 112 -4.54 6.09 2.61
N PHE A 113 -3.60 5.75 1.72
CA PHE A 113 -3.73 5.99 0.27
C PHE A 113 -4.85 5.15 -0.38
N ILE A 114 -5.01 3.90 0.05
CA ILE A 114 -6.11 3.04 -0.44
C ILE A 114 -7.46 3.65 -0.02
N ILE A 115 -7.59 4.03 1.26
CA ILE A 115 -8.83 4.64 1.77
C ILE A 115 -9.12 5.97 1.06
N SER A 116 -8.13 6.85 0.91
CA SER A 116 -8.33 8.13 0.23
C SER A 116 -8.71 7.93 -1.25
N GLY A 117 -8.06 7.00 -1.94
CA GLY A 117 -8.43 6.64 -3.32
C GLY A 117 -9.87 6.12 -3.44
N LEU A 118 -10.30 5.24 -2.53
CA LEU A 118 -11.67 4.72 -2.51
C LEU A 118 -12.70 5.82 -2.23
N ILE A 119 -12.44 6.69 -1.26
CA ILE A 119 -13.33 7.83 -0.93
C ILE A 119 -13.43 8.78 -2.13
N SER A 120 -12.32 9.13 -2.77
CA SER A 120 -12.32 10.01 -3.93
C SER A 120 -13.04 9.40 -5.14
N LEU A 121 -12.91 8.08 -5.36
CA LEU A 121 -13.69 7.36 -6.38
C LEU A 121 -15.18 7.37 -6.06
N ALA A 122 -15.56 7.11 -4.81
CA ALA A 122 -16.97 7.13 -4.39
C ALA A 122 -17.58 8.52 -4.60
N ILE A 123 -16.88 9.59 -4.20
CA ILE A 123 -17.32 10.97 -4.44
C ILE A 123 -17.42 11.25 -5.94
N THR A 124 -16.42 10.84 -6.74
CA THR A 124 -16.45 11.02 -8.20
C THR A 124 -17.64 10.31 -8.83
N TYR A 125 -17.97 9.10 -8.37
CA TYR A 125 -19.15 8.35 -8.84
C TYR A 125 -20.46 9.09 -8.56
N PHE A 126 -20.58 9.79 -7.43
CA PHE A 126 -21.77 10.60 -7.12
C PHE A 126 -21.82 11.96 -7.84
N ILE A 127 -20.68 12.46 -8.32
CA ILE A 127 -20.59 13.73 -9.05
C ILE A 127 -20.75 13.53 -10.57
N SER A 128 -20.39 12.36 -11.08
CA SER A 128 -20.53 11.96 -12.50
C SER A 128 -21.98 11.70 -12.88
#